data_AF-A0A5J5AFM7-F1
#
_entry.id   AF-A0A5J5AFM7-F1
#
_cell.length_a   1.000
_cell.length_b   1.000
_cell.length_c   1.000
_cell.angle_alpha   90.00
_cell.angle_beta   90.00
_cell.angle_gamma   90.00
#
_symmetry.space_group_name_H-M   'P 1'
#
loop_
_entity.id
_entity.type
_entity.pdbx_description
1 polymer ?
#
loop_
_entity_poly.entity_id
_entity_poly.type
_entity_poly.pdbx_seq_one_letter_code
_entity_poly.pdbx_strand_id
1 'polypeptide(L)' 'MQQEMGSEGSRVTVPRNFRLLEELERGEKGIGDGTVSYGMDDADDLYMQSWTGTIIGPPNTVHEGAHLPVKIILW' A
#
# COMPACT_ATOMS: atom_id res chain seq x y z
N MET A 1 17.36 5.45 44.99
CA MET A 1 16.05 5.02 44.44
C MET A 1 15.65 6.00 43.36
N GLN A 2 15.90 5.66 42.09
CA GLN A 2 15.23 6.29 40.96
C GLN A 2 14.80 5.13 40.08
N GLN A 3 13.49 4.93 39.99
CA GLN A 3 12.86 3.82 39.29
C GLN A 3 12.41 4.39 37.93
N GLU A 4 13.02 3.94 36.84
CA GLU A 4 12.54 4.23 35.49
C GLU A 4 11.19 3.53 35.30
N MET A 5 10.12 4.32 35.23
CA MET A 5 8.81 3.83 34.80
C MET A 5 8.83 3.72 33.27
N GLY A 6 9.28 2.56 32.76
CA GLY A 6 9.00 2.17 31.39
C GLY A 6 7.49 2.04 31.21
N SER A 7 6.91 3.01 30.52
CA SER A 7 5.53 2.90 30.04
C SER A 7 5.50 1.75 29.03
N GLU A 8 4.98 0.59 29.46
CA GLU A 8 4.49 -0.41 28.52
C GLU A 8 3.28 0.20 27.81
N GLY A 9 3.56 0.99 26.76
CA GLY A 9 2.54 1.47 25.86
C GLY A 9 1.86 0.25 25.25
N SER A 10 0.57 0.07 25.55
CA SER A 10 -0.23 -0.98 24.95
C SER A 10 -0.04 -0.92 23.43
N ARG A 11 0.38 -2.03 22.83
CA ARG A 11 0.59 -2.11 21.39
C ARG A 11 -0.76 -1.94 20.70
N VAL A 12 -1.07 -0.70 20.29
CA VAL A 12 -2.30 -0.38 19.57
C VAL A 12 -2.32 -1.22 18.29
N THR A 13 -3.33 -2.08 18.18
CA THR A 13 -3.52 -2.91 17.00
C THR A 13 -4.49 -2.20 16.08
N VAL A 14 -3.98 -1.71 14.94
CA VAL A 14 -4.79 -1.08 13.90
C VAL A 14 -5.47 -2.17 13.07
N PRO A 15 -6.82 -2.18 12.96
CA PRO A 15 -7.52 -3.15 12.13
C PRO A 15 -7.13 -3.05 10.65
N ARG A 16 -7.19 -4.18 9.93
CA ARG A 16 -6.80 -4.31 8.52
C ARG A 16 -7.36 -3.18 7.64
N ASN A 17 -8.67 -2.94 7.69
CA ASN A 17 -9.33 -1.98 6.82
C ASN A 17 -8.80 -0.55 7.00
N PHE A 18 -8.42 -0.14 8.21
CA PHE A 18 -7.83 1.19 8.42
C PHE A 18 -6.46 1.33 7.75
N ARG A 19 -5.64 0.28 7.78
CA ARG A 19 -4.37 0.28 7.04
C ARG A 19 -4.60 0.32 5.54
N LEU A 20 -5.62 -0.40 5.04
CA LEU A 20 -5.94 -0.40 3.61
C LEU A 20 -6.49 0.94 3.14
N LEU A 21 -7.26 1.65 3.97
CA LEU A 21 -7.70 3.02 3.67
C LEU A 21 -6.52 3.99 3.60
N GLU A 22 -5.55 3.86 4.50
CA GLU A 22 -4.30 4.64 4.45
C GLU A 22 -3.50 4.34 3.17
N GLU A 23 -3.40 3.07 2.77
CA GLU A 23 -2.75 2.69 1.52
C GLU A 23 -3.52 3.20 0.29
N LEU A 24 -4.86 3.20 0.31
CA LEU A 24 -5.68 3.73 -0.78
C LEU A 24 -5.40 5.22 -0.99
N GLU A 25 -5.42 6.00 0.10
CA GLU A 25 -5.13 7.42 0.05
C GLU A 25 -3.71 7.70 -0.48
N ARG A 26 -2.73 6.87 -0.09
CA ARG A 26 -1.36 6.97 -0.61
C ARG A 26 -1.27 6.60 -2.10
N GLY A 27 -1.99 5.57 -2.53
CA GLY A 27 -2.09 5.17 -3.93
C GLY A 27 -2.66 6.30 -4.80
N GLU A 28 -3.74 6.94 -4.34
CA GLU A 28 -4.39 8.05 -5.05
C GLU A 28 -3.55 9.33 -5.12
N LYS A 29 -2.77 9.61 -4.06
CA LYS A 29 -1.83 10.75 -4.04
C LYS A 29 -0.60 10.55 -4.92
N GLY A 30 -0.34 9.32 -5.35
CA GLY A 30 0.87 8.95 -6.06
C GLY A 30 2.03 8.63 -5.12
N ILE A 31 2.90 7.74 -5.57
CA ILE A 31 3.95 7.13 -4.75
C ILE A 31 5.30 7.39 -5.38
N GLY A 32 6.23 7.95 -4.60
CA GLY A 32 7.62 8.13 -5.00
C GLY A 32 7.76 8.90 -6.31
N ASP A 33 8.47 8.31 -7.26
CA ASP A 33 8.74 8.87 -8.59
C ASP A 33 7.67 8.49 -9.64
N GLY A 34 6.59 7.81 -9.24
CA GLY A 34 5.51 7.40 -10.12
C GLY A 34 5.81 6.16 -10.97
N THR A 35 6.95 5.50 -10.78
CA THR A 35 7.27 4.24 -11.48
C THR A 35 6.46 3.04 -10.97
N VAL A 36 5.89 3.16 -9.78
CA VAL A 36 4.96 2.18 -9.20
C VAL A 36 3.71 2.89 -8.75
N SER A 37 2.55 2.31 -9.06
CA SER A 37 1.25 2.77 -8.56
C SER A 37 0.40 1.58 -8.17
N TYR A 38 -0.61 1.81 -7.34
CA TYR A 38 -1.66 0.83 -7.06
C TYR A 38 -2.95 1.51 -6.66
N GLY A 39 -4.06 0.80 -6.81
CA GLY A 39 -5.40 1.24 -6.42
C GLY A 39 -6.38 0.07 -6.33
N MET A 40 -7.56 0.33 -5.78
CA MET A 40 -8.64 -0.66 -5.74
C MET A 40 -9.20 -0.92 -7.14
N ASP A 41 -9.52 -2.17 -7.42
CA ASP A 41 -10.13 -2.56 -8.70
C ASP A 41 -11.64 -2.29 -8.75
N ASP A 42 -12.28 -2.47 -7.60
CA ASP A 42 -13.71 -2.30 -7.42
C ASP A 42 -13.93 -1.42 -6.20
N ALA A 43 -14.41 -0.20 -6.41
CA ALA A 43 -14.65 0.76 -5.34
C ALA A 43 -15.79 0.32 -4.40
N ASP A 44 -16.65 -0.62 -4.84
CA ASP A 44 -17.74 -1.17 -4.04
C ASP A 44 -17.31 -2.39 -3.20
N ASP A 45 -16.07 -2.87 -3.34
CA ASP A 45 -15.52 -3.96 -2.52
C ASP A 45 -15.27 -3.49 -1.08
N LEU A 46 -16.27 -3.73 -0.22
CA LEU A 46 -16.25 -3.40 1.21
C LEU A 46 -15.08 -4.04 1.97
N TYR A 47 -14.54 -5.16 1.48
CA TYR A 47 -13.44 -5.86 2.12
C TYR A 47 -12.07 -5.43 1.58
N MET A 48 -12.04 -4.56 0.56
CA MET A 48 -10.81 -4.03 -0.05
C MET A 48 -9.82 -5.15 -0.40
N GLN A 49 -10.32 -6.24 -0.98
CA GLN A 49 -9.53 -7.43 -1.30
C GLN A 49 -8.83 -7.30 -2.64
N SER A 50 -9.50 -6.68 -3.62
CA SER A 50 -9.01 -6.63 -5.00
C SER A 50 -8.33 -5.30 -5.34
N TRP A 51 -7.04 -5.37 -5.66
CA TRP A 51 -6.23 -4.22 -6.05
C TRP A 51 -5.46 -4.49 -7.35
N THR A 52 -5.24 -3.44 -8.14
CA THR A 52 -4.31 -3.43 -9.26
C THR A 52 -3.10 -2.59 -8.91
N GLY A 53 -1.91 -3.16 -9.09
CA GLY A 53 -0.66 -2.43 -9.15
C GLY A 53 -0.20 -2.25 -10.59
N THR A 54 0.52 -1.18 -10.87
CA THR A 54 1.26 -0.98 -12.12
C THR A 54 2.72 -0.70 -11.82
N ILE A 55 3.60 -1.36 -12.57
CA ILE A 55 5.03 -1.08 -12.56
C ILE A 55 5.40 -0.56 -13.96
N ILE A 56 6.01 0.62 -14.01
CA ILE A 56 6.63 1.16 -15.22
C ILE A 56 8.02 0.55 -15.32
N GLY A 57 8.29 -0.14 -16.42
CA GLY A 57 9.56 -0.84 -16.57
C GLY A 57 10.75 0.14 -16.58
N PRO A 58 11.83 -0.21 -15.85
CA PRO A 58 12.93 0.71 -15.59
C PRO A 58 13.74 1.00 -16.86
N PRO A 59 14.43 2.16 -16.89
CA PRO A 59 15.27 2.54 -18.01
C PRO A 59 16.43 1.55 -18.20
N ASN A 60 16.89 1.41 -19.44
CA ASN A 60 17.95 0.49 -19.85
C ASN A 60 17.61 -1.00 -19.65
N THR A 61 16.33 -1.35 -19.76
CA THR A 61 15.88 -2.75 -19.77
C THR A 61 15.02 -3.04 -20.99
N VAL A 62 14.80 -4.32 -21.29
CA VAL A 62 13.88 -4.73 -22.36
C VAL A 62 12.42 -4.33 -22.10
N HIS A 63 12.11 -3.90 -20.88
CA HIS A 63 10.80 -3.45 -20.46
C HIS A 63 10.72 -1.93 -20.26
N GLU A 64 11.73 -1.17 -20.68
CA GLU A 64 11.75 0.28 -20.49
C GLU A 64 10.45 0.95 -20.97
N GLY A 65 9.79 1.67 -20.06
CA GLY A 65 8.52 2.35 -20.32
C GLY A 65 7.30 1.44 -20.47
N ALA A 66 7.44 0.12 -20.33
CA ALA A 66 6.32 -0.80 -20.38
C ALA A 66 5.45 -0.67 -19.11
N HIS A 67 4.13 -0.61 -19.29
CA HIS A 67 3.18 -0.67 -18.19
C HIS A 67 2.87 -2.14 -17.89
N LEU A 68 3.34 -2.61 -16.73
CA LEU A 68 3.16 -3.99 -16.29
C LEU A 68 2.09 -4.04 -15.19
N PRO A 69 0.83 -4.38 -15.52
CA PRO A 69 -0.22 -4.52 -14.54
C PRO A 69 -0.03 -5.81 -13.71
N VAL A 70 -0.30 -5.72 -12.41
CA VAL A 70 -0.22 -6.82 -11.46
C VAL A 70 -1.50 -6.85 -10.63
N LYS A 71 -2.11 -8.03 -10.54
CA LYS A 71 -3.25 -8.25 -9.65
C LYS A 71 -2.76 -8.54 -8.24
N ILE A 72 -3.30 -7.81 -7.26
CA ILE A 72 -2.99 -7.96 -5.84
C ILE A 72 -4.28 -8.38 -5.13
N ILE A 73 -4.23 -9.50 -4.44
CA ILE A 73 -5.36 -10.01 -3.65
C ILE A 73 -4.97 -10.02 -2.17
N LEU A 74 -5.72 -9.27 -1.37
CA LEU A 74 -5.51 -9.09 0.05
C LEU A 74 -6.52 -9.95 0.82
N TRP A 75 -6.05 -11.01 1.47
CA TRP A 75 -6.85 -11.86 2.35
C TRP A 75 -6.85 -11.37 3.80
#